data_AF-A0A7C8IRK4-F1
#
_entry.id   AF-A0A7C8IRK4-F1
#
_cell.length_a   1.000
_cell.length_b   1.000
_cell.length_c   1.000
_cell.angle_alpha   90.00
_cell.angle_beta   90.00
_cell.angle_gamma   90.00
#
_symmetry.space_group_name_H-M   'P 1'
#
loop_
_entity.id
_entity.type
_entity.pdbx_description
1 polymer ?
#
loop_
_entity_poly.entity_id
_entity_poly.type
_entity_poly.pdbx_seq_one_letter_code
_entity_poly.pdbx_strand_id
1 'polypeptide(L)'
;MAGQNDFLVHLPDKPGVLKTRMEHIGAHLTHNKSLLEAGSLILSGPTLTGHPEDPEQGLPITGSVLIFRTGTAEDVWQILAADPLAKAGVWDMEKATVTPYSSDSTGSSVREKHMEDALAKGSTKTDLEKGKSEGAPTPPQPPAAPAGFNPADFPDGGREAWLVVFGGFLALFCSFGLVNCIGVFQQYYVEGPLSDYSESAVSWIPSLHVFVVTGSNAIMGRLFDSYGPRWILIIGTIVYSFGLMVTSLSSQYYQFILSQGIVLALGASAVFNCATNSVITWFFRRRATALGIMVSGSSLGGVVLPIMMDKLIPQIGFPWTVRTLGFIFLVLCGISSITIKSRLPPRPKPLHISDYVSPFKEIKFIIVVIASFFLFWGLFLPFNYLILQATDAGVDPNLVPYILPILNALSIPGRILPGFVGDRLGRYNTMIFISALSGIITLALWIPGSNSTAAILVYGAIFGFSSGGIISLLPACMAQISDIREIGTRNGVNLFFAAVGALTGSPIGGAISNGKHYLGLQIFTGITMLLGSLLYVVARTVLVGPKSARV
;
A
#
# COMPACT_ATOMS: atom_id res chain seq x y z
N MET A 1 -4.14 -37.79 -10.72
CA MET A 1 -4.32 -38.65 -9.54
C MET A 1 -5.78 -38.58 -9.15
N ALA A 2 -6.62 -39.48 -9.68
CA ALA A 2 -8.03 -39.56 -9.35
C ALA A 2 -8.21 -40.72 -8.36
N GLY A 3 -8.80 -40.45 -7.18
CA GLY A 3 -9.12 -41.49 -6.18
C GLY A 3 -8.42 -41.40 -4.82
N GLN A 4 -7.79 -40.28 -4.46
CA GLN A 4 -7.30 -40.05 -3.10
C GLN A 4 -8.15 -38.99 -2.39
N ASN A 5 -8.53 -39.28 -1.15
CA ASN A 5 -9.27 -38.38 -0.27
C ASN A 5 -8.34 -37.88 0.85
N ASP A 6 -8.58 -36.66 1.31
CA ASP A 6 -7.89 -36.15 2.49
C ASP A 6 -8.70 -36.53 3.75
N PHE A 7 -8.01 -36.87 4.83
CA PHE A 7 -8.60 -37.27 6.11
C PHE A 7 -7.98 -36.47 7.24
N LEU A 8 -8.80 -35.72 7.98
CA LEU A 8 -8.41 -35.06 9.22
C LEU A 8 -8.50 -36.07 10.35
N VAL A 9 -7.38 -36.25 11.06
CA VAL A 9 -7.26 -37.17 12.18
C VAL A 9 -6.97 -36.39 13.44
N HIS A 10 -7.78 -36.61 14.48
CA HIS A 10 -7.56 -36.08 15.82
C HIS A 10 -7.34 -37.24 16.79
N LEU A 11 -6.22 -37.20 17.51
CA LEU A 11 -5.72 -38.27 18.38
C LEU A 11 -5.49 -37.71 19.79
N PRO A 12 -6.45 -37.84 20.71
CA PRO A 12 -6.26 -37.45 22.10
C PRO A 12 -5.17 -38.31 22.77
N ASP A 13 -4.37 -37.72 23.65
CA ASP A 13 -3.46 -38.47 24.52
C ASP A 13 -4.23 -39.04 25.72
N LYS A 14 -3.79 -40.20 26.23
CA LYS A 14 -4.29 -40.73 27.50
C LYS A 14 -3.83 -39.83 28.68
N PRO A 15 -4.58 -39.76 29.79
CA PRO A 15 -4.14 -38.98 30.95
C PRO A 15 -2.77 -39.44 31.48
N GLY A 16 -1.86 -38.51 31.73
CA GLY A 16 -0.58 -38.78 32.39
C GLY A 16 0.55 -39.34 31.52
N VAL A 17 0.40 -39.43 30.20
CA VAL A 17 1.38 -40.06 29.29
C VAL A 17 2.45 -39.12 28.71
N LEU A 18 2.51 -37.86 29.18
CA LEU A 18 3.42 -36.85 28.62
C LEU A 18 4.89 -37.30 28.63
N LYS A 19 5.34 -37.96 29.71
CA LYS A 19 6.71 -38.48 29.79
C LYS A 19 6.97 -39.56 28.74
N THR A 20 6.09 -40.55 28.63
CA THR A 20 6.17 -41.63 27.63
C THR A 20 6.14 -41.08 26.20
N ARG A 21 5.33 -40.04 25.95
CA ARG A 21 5.29 -39.33 24.67
C ARG A 21 6.65 -38.72 24.32
N MET A 22 7.27 -38.01 25.27
CA MET A 22 8.57 -37.37 25.04
C MET A 22 9.69 -38.38 24.81
N GLU A 23 9.62 -39.57 25.40
CA GLU A 23 10.57 -40.68 25.14
C GLU A 23 10.44 -41.25 23.72
N HIS A 24 9.23 -41.24 23.14
CA HIS A 24 8.94 -41.85 21.83
C HIS A 24 8.79 -40.84 20.67
N ILE A 25 8.86 -39.53 20.95
CA ILE A 25 8.62 -38.48 19.95
C ILE A 25 9.64 -38.51 18.80
N GLY A 26 10.90 -38.88 19.08
CA GLY A 26 11.94 -38.99 18.05
C GLY A 26 11.63 -40.08 17.01
N ALA A 27 11.13 -41.22 17.47
CA ALA A 27 10.69 -42.32 16.59
C ALA A 27 9.45 -41.93 15.78
N HIS A 28 8.49 -41.25 16.41
CA HIS A 28 7.29 -40.73 15.75
C HIS A 28 7.61 -39.72 14.65
N LEU A 29 8.51 -38.76 14.90
CA LEU A 29 8.91 -37.78 13.89
C LEU A 29 9.63 -38.45 12.71
N THR A 30 10.44 -39.48 12.97
CA THR A 30 11.11 -40.26 11.92
C THR A 30 10.10 -41.04 11.08
N HIS A 31 9.10 -41.65 11.71
CA HIS A 31 7.98 -42.32 11.03
C HIS A 31 7.19 -41.33 10.15
N ASN A 32 6.76 -40.19 10.70
CA ASN A 32 6.03 -39.16 9.95
C ASN A 32 6.84 -38.59 8.78
N LYS A 33 8.15 -38.43 8.93
CA LYS A 33 9.02 -37.95 7.85
C LYS A 33 8.94 -38.85 6.62
N SER A 34 8.95 -40.17 6.82
CA SER A 34 8.81 -41.13 5.71
C SER A 34 7.46 -41.02 4.99
N LEU A 35 6.38 -40.73 5.72
CA LEU A 35 5.03 -40.56 5.18
C LEU A 35 4.85 -39.22 4.45
N LEU A 36 5.52 -38.16 4.94
CA LEU A 36 5.59 -36.86 4.27
C LEU A 36 6.33 -36.97 2.92
N GLU A 37 7.45 -37.69 2.89
CA GLU A 37 8.23 -37.94 1.66
C GLU A 37 7.44 -38.80 0.65
N ALA A 38 6.64 -39.76 1.12
CA ALA A 38 5.75 -40.57 0.30
C ALA A 38 4.47 -39.81 -0.17
N GLY A 39 4.20 -38.62 0.37
CA GLY A 39 3.02 -37.82 0.06
C GLY A 39 1.70 -38.34 0.66
N SER A 40 1.75 -39.33 1.54
CA SER A 40 0.58 -39.88 2.24
C SER A 40 0.22 -39.09 3.51
N LEU A 41 1.18 -38.39 4.12
CA LEU A 41 0.95 -37.43 5.20
C LEU A 41 1.16 -36.01 4.66
N ILE A 42 0.19 -35.11 4.90
CA ILE A 42 0.26 -33.71 4.47
C ILE A 42 0.80 -32.83 5.59
N LEU A 43 0.30 -33.03 6.81
CA LEU A 43 0.63 -32.24 7.99
C LEU A 43 0.45 -33.07 9.26
N SER A 44 1.29 -32.84 10.27
CA SER A 44 1.20 -33.45 11.60
C SER A 44 1.69 -32.46 12.66
N GLY A 45 1.01 -32.41 13.81
CA GLY A 45 1.40 -31.55 14.93
C GLY A 45 0.69 -31.93 16.24
N PRO A 46 1.18 -31.44 17.39
CA PRO A 46 0.52 -31.67 18.68
C PRO A 46 -0.73 -30.78 18.83
N THR A 47 -1.72 -31.26 19.58
CA THR A 47 -2.79 -30.40 20.13
C THR A 47 -2.38 -29.91 21.51
N LEU A 48 -2.78 -28.68 21.84
CA LEU A 48 -2.44 -28.01 23.10
C LEU A 48 -3.72 -27.55 23.80
N THR A 49 -3.73 -27.50 25.14
CA THR A 49 -4.84 -26.86 25.89
C THR A 49 -4.86 -25.33 25.74
N GLY A 50 -3.73 -24.73 25.40
CA GLY A 50 -3.57 -23.29 25.29
C GLY A 50 -2.17 -22.91 24.84
N HIS A 51 -1.97 -21.62 24.56
CA HIS A 51 -0.64 -21.10 24.25
C HIS A 51 0.20 -21.09 25.54
N PRO A 52 1.45 -21.58 25.54
CA PRO A 52 2.32 -21.44 26.71
C PRO A 52 2.53 -19.96 27.02
N GLU A 53 2.34 -19.58 28.29
CA GLU A 53 2.56 -18.21 28.78
C GLU A 53 4.04 -17.95 29.12
N ASP A 54 4.79 -19.02 29.43
CA ASP A 54 6.21 -19.01 29.77
C ASP A 54 6.99 -20.08 28.96
N PRO A 55 8.11 -19.74 28.30
CA PRO A 55 8.98 -20.69 27.60
C PRO A 55 9.49 -21.87 28.45
N GLU A 56 9.60 -21.72 29.77
CA GLU A 56 10.14 -22.76 30.65
C GLU A 56 9.09 -23.80 31.10
N GLN A 57 7.79 -23.51 30.92
CA GLN A 57 6.70 -24.32 31.49
C GLN A 57 6.38 -25.60 30.68
N GLY A 58 7.05 -25.81 29.55
CA GLY A 58 6.77 -26.92 28.62
C GLY A 58 5.45 -26.73 27.86
N LEU A 59 5.28 -27.46 26.76
CA LEU A 59 4.06 -27.38 25.94
C LEU A 59 2.94 -28.22 26.60
N PRO A 60 1.74 -27.66 26.86
CA PRO A 60 0.65 -28.40 27.48
C PRO A 60 -0.06 -29.28 26.44
N ILE A 61 0.64 -30.34 26.00
CA ILE A 61 0.20 -31.24 24.93
C ILE A 61 -0.95 -32.13 25.42
N THR A 62 -2.00 -32.21 24.60
CA THR A 62 -3.20 -33.02 24.85
C THR A 62 -3.45 -34.10 23.82
N GLY A 63 -2.63 -34.18 22.77
CA GLY A 63 -2.84 -35.09 21.66
C GLY A 63 -2.06 -34.71 20.41
N SER A 64 -2.52 -35.21 19.28
CA SER A 64 -1.97 -34.96 17.95
C SER A 64 -3.10 -34.73 16.94
N VAL A 65 -2.82 -33.90 15.93
CA VAL A 65 -3.65 -33.74 14.74
C VAL A 65 -2.80 -34.02 13.51
N LEU A 66 -3.33 -34.85 12.61
CA LEU A 66 -2.68 -35.24 11.36
C LEU A 66 -3.66 -35.11 10.20
N ILE A 67 -3.13 -34.86 9.00
CA ILE A 67 -3.90 -34.89 7.76
C ILE A 67 -3.26 -35.91 6.82
N PHE A 68 -3.98 -36.98 6.51
CA PHE A 68 -3.55 -38.02 5.58
C PHE A 68 -4.21 -37.87 4.22
N ARG A 69 -3.52 -38.28 3.17
CA ARG A 69 -4.03 -38.43 1.80
C ARG A 69 -3.95 -39.90 1.40
N THR A 70 -5.06 -40.59 1.46
CA THR A 70 -5.16 -42.04 1.20
C THR A 70 -6.40 -42.38 0.38
N GLY A 71 -6.55 -43.62 -0.05
CA GLY A 71 -7.76 -44.05 -0.78
C GLY A 71 -8.97 -44.17 0.15
N THR A 72 -8.76 -44.74 1.35
CA THR A 72 -9.82 -45.07 2.31
C THR A 72 -9.46 -44.65 3.73
N ALA A 73 -10.47 -44.60 4.61
CA ALA A 73 -10.26 -44.32 6.04
C ALA A 73 -9.58 -45.51 6.74
N GLU A 74 -9.79 -46.73 6.26
CA GLU A 74 -9.14 -47.95 6.75
C GLU A 74 -7.62 -47.89 6.59
N ASP A 75 -7.12 -47.33 5.48
CA ASP A 75 -5.69 -47.11 5.26
C ASP A 75 -5.09 -46.20 6.33
N VAL A 76 -5.83 -45.16 6.73
CA VAL A 76 -5.42 -44.23 7.80
C VAL A 76 -5.28 -44.97 9.13
N TRP A 77 -6.25 -45.81 9.48
CA TRP A 77 -6.19 -46.61 10.71
C TRP A 77 -5.01 -47.60 10.73
N GLN A 78 -4.66 -48.20 9.58
CA GLN A 78 -3.49 -49.08 9.47
C GLN A 78 -2.17 -48.31 9.68
N ILE A 79 -2.06 -47.11 9.11
CA ILE A 79 -0.90 -46.23 9.30
C ILE A 79 -0.79 -45.82 10.78
N LEU A 80 -1.89 -45.41 11.40
CA LEU A 80 -1.92 -45.03 12.81
C LEU A 80 -1.54 -46.19 13.75
N ALA A 81 -2.01 -47.41 13.47
CA ALA A 81 -1.66 -48.59 14.26
C ALA A 81 -0.15 -48.94 14.19
N ALA A 82 0.52 -48.54 13.11
CA ALA A 82 1.96 -48.73 12.95
C ALA A 82 2.80 -47.66 13.67
N ASP A 83 2.19 -46.54 14.08
CA ASP A 83 2.87 -45.38 14.64
C ASP A 83 3.51 -45.68 16.02
N PRO A 84 4.75 -45.21 16.27
CA PRO A 84 5.42 -45.36 17.56
C PRO A 84 4.63 -44.84 18.78
N LEU A 85 3.86 -43.75 18.66
CA LEU A 85 3.04 -43.23 19.76
C LEU A 85 1.81 -44.10 20.02
N ALA A 86 1.19 -44.64 18.97
CA ALA A 86 0.11 -45.62 19.12
C ALA A 86 0.61 -46.89 19.82
N LYS A 87 1.75 -47.43 19.40
CA LYS A 87 2.37 -48.63 20.00
C LYS A 87 2.84 -48.42 21.43
N ALA A 88 3.30 -47.21 21.76
CA ALA A 88 3.67 -46.83 23.13
C ALA A 88 2.44 -46.57 24.03
N GLY A 89 1.21 -46.70 23.50
CA GLY A 89 -0.02 -46.49 24.25
C GLY A 89 -0.28 -45.03 24.64
N VAL A 90 0.36 -44.08 23.95
CA VAL A 90 0.22 -42.63 24.21
C VAL A 90 -1.15 -42.15 23.77
N TRP A 91 -1.57 -42.51 22.56
CA TRP A 91 -2.89 -42.12 22.04
C TRP A 91 -4.02 -42.96 22.62
N ASP A 92 -5.13 -42.28 22.93
CA ASP A 92 -6.41 -42.89 23.26
C ASP A 92 -7.13 -43.27 21.95
N MET A 93 -6.80 -44.43 21.41
CA MET A 93 -7.32 -44.92 20.12
C MET A 93 -8.85 -45.13 20.12
N GLU A 94 -9.48 -45.26 21.30
CA GLU A 94 -10.94 -45.35 21.42
C GLU A 94 -11.63 -44.00 21.20
N LYS A 95 -10.92 -42.89 21.45
CA LYS A 95 -11.40 -41.51 21.25
C LYS A 95 -10.80 -40.85 20.01
N ALA A 96 -9.99 -41.58 19.24
CA ALA A 96 -9.44 -41.11 17.99
C ALA A 96 -10.55 -40.92 16.96
N THR A 97 -10.49 -39.82 16.20
CA THR A 97 -11.47 -39.55 15.14
C THR A 97 -10.76 -39.37 13.80
N VAL A 98 -11.20 -40.12 12.78
CA VAL A 98 -10.78 -39.97 11.39
C VAL A 98 -11.97 -39.42 10.61
N THR A 99 -11.86 -38.21 10.07
CA THR A 99 -12.96 -37.53 9.37
C THR A 99 -12.55 -37.19 7.95
N PRO A 100 -13.34 -37.57 6.92
CA PRO A 100 -13.08 -37.14 5.54
C PRO A 100 -13.08 -35.61 5.45
N TYR A 101 -12.07 -35.06 4.78
CA TYR A 101 -11.87 -33.63 4.58
C TYR A 101 -11.57 -33.39 3.10
N SER A 102 -12.17 -32.37 2.48
CA SER A 102 -11.87 -32.00 1.09
C SER A 102 -11.34 -30.58 1.06
N SER A 103 -10.17 -30.39 0.44
CA SER A 103 -9.60 -29.07 0.19
C SER A 103 -10.20 -28.36 -1.02
N ASP A 104 -11.08 -29.02 -1.79
CA ASP A 104 -11.66 -28.47 -3.02
C ASP A 104 -12.79 -27.48 -2.72
N SER A 105 -12.52 -26.19 -2.96
CA SER A 105 -13.47 -25.09 -2.84
C SER A 105 -14.52 -25.03 -3.97
N THR A 106 -14.90 -26.16 -4.57
CA THR A 106 -15.80 -26.24 -5.74
C THR A 106 -17.07 -27.07 -5.53
N GLY A 107 -17.33 -27.59 -4.32
CA GLY A 107 -18.48 -28.48 -4.06
C GLY A 107 -19.56 -27.91 -3.14
N SER A 108 -20.24 -26.82 -3.50
CA SER A 108 -21.36 -26.29 -2.71
C SER A 108 -22.62 -27.16 -2.74
N SER A 109 -22.71 -28.18 -3.60
CA SER A 109 -23.92 -28.99 -3.81
C SER A 109 -24.04 -30.27 -2.97
N VAL A 110 -22.96 -30.75 -2.34
CA VAL A 110 -22.99 -31.96 -1.49
C VAL A 110 -23.40 -31.62 -0.05
N ARG A 111 -23.13 -30.38 0.38
CA ARG A 111 -23.38 -29.91 1.75
C ARG A 111 -24.87 -29.70 2.05
N GLU A 112 -25.69 -29.44 1.03
CA GLU A 112 -27.15 -29.29 1.17
C GLU A 112 -27.86 -30.63 1.36
N LYS A 113 -27.47 -31.69 0.63
CA LYS A 113 -28.13 -33.01 0.70
C LYS A 113 -27.99 -33.71 2.05
N HIS A 114 -26.82 -33.63 2.69
CA HIS A 114 -26.63 -34.28 4.00
C HIS A 114 -27.32 -33.53 5.14
N MET A 115 -27.61 -32.24 4.98
CA MET A 115 -28.29 -31.43 5.99
C MET A 115 -29.82 -31.60 5.91
N GLU A 116 -30.36 -31.79 4.71
CA GLU A 116 -31.79 -32.13 4.51
C GLU A 116 -32.14 -33.52 5.05
N ASP A 117 -31.27 -34.53 4.86
CA ASP A 117 -31.48 -35.89 5.39
C ASP A 117 -31.43 -35.96 6.93
N ALA A 118 -30.65 -35.08 7.57
CA ALA A 118 -30.57 -34.97 9.03
C ALA A 118 -31.79 -34.26 9.64
N LEU A 119 -32.42 -33.35 8.89
CA LEU A 119 -33.64 -32.63 9.31
C LEU A 119 -34.92 -33.43 9.06
N ALA A 120 -34.91 -34.41 8.15
CA ALA A 120 -36.04 -35.27 7.83
C ALA A 120 -36.32 -36.38 8.87
N LYS A 121 -35.38 -36.68 9.78
CA LYS A 121 -35.51 -37.77 10.75
C LYS A 121 -35.47 -37.26 12.19
N GLY A 122 -36.64 -37.00 12.77
CA GLY A 122 -36.81 -37.07 14.23
C GLY A 122 -37.69 -36.00 14.87
N SER A 123 -39.01 -36.14 14.75
CA SER A 123 -39.98 -35.54 15.67
C SER A 123 -40.25 -36.52 16.83
N THR A 124 -40.14 -36.06 18.08
CA THR A 124 -41.22 -36.20 19.07
C THR A 124 -40.99 -35.30 20.29
N LYS A 125 -41.97 -34.43 20.57
CA LYS A 125 -42.12 -33.64 21.79
C LYS A 125 -42.76 -34.51 22.88
N THR A 126 -42.20 -34.53 24.10
CA THR A 126 -42.93 -34.27 25.36
C THR A 126 -41.99 -34.20 26.57
N ASP A 127 -42.42 -33.44 27.58
CA ASP A 127 -41.94 -33.37 28.98
C ASP A 127 -40.83 -32.35 29.31
N LEU A 128 -41.24 -31.07 29.33
CA LEU A 128 -40.61 -30.00 30.10
C LEU A 128 -41.35 -29.84 31.43
N GLU A 129 -40.78 -30.35 32.53
CA GLU A 129 -40.75 -29.63 33.81
C GLU A 129 -39.78 -30.28 34.82
N LYS A 130 -38.97 -29.42 35.46
CA LYS A 130 -38.09 -29.63 36.64
C LYS A 130 -36.73 -30.32 36.43
N GLY A 131 -35.68 -29.50 36.40
CA GLY A 131 -34.30 -29.91 36.66
C GLY A 131 -33.34 -28.72 36.58
N LYS A 132 -32.49 -28.53 37.59
CA LYS A 132 -31.67 -27.34 37.86
C LYS A 132 -30.54 -27.10 36.83
N SER A 133 -30.09 -25.85 36.82
CA SER A 133 -28.88 -25.27 36.21
C SER A 133 -27.67 -26.19 36.01
N GLU A 134 -27.15 -26.22 34.78
CA GLU A 134 -25.71 -26.27 34.47
C GLU A 134 -25.48 -25.88 32.99
N GLY A 135 -24.35 -25.23 32.70
CA GLY A 135 -24.14 -24.28 31.59
C GLY A 135 -24.36 -24.79 30.16
N ALA A 136 -25.02 -23.95 29.34
CA ALA A 136 -25.20 -24.18 27.92
C ALA A 136 -23.87 -24.03 27.14
N PRO A 137 -23.58 -24.89 26.14
CA PRO A 137 -22.41 -24.73 25.27
C PRO A 137 -22.57 -23.50 24.38
N THR A 138 -21.53 -22.67 24.33
CA THR A 138 -21.44 -21.52 23.41
C THR A 138 -21.47 -22.01 21.97
N PRO A 139 -22.24 -21.38 21.05
CA PRO A 139 -22.25 -21.79 19.64
C PRO A 139 -20.83 -21.70 19.05
N PRO A 140 -20.47 -22.62 18.13
CA PRO A 140 -19.13 -22.68 17.55
C PRO A 140 -18.81 -21.36 16.85
N GLN A 141 -17.71 -20.72 17.27
CA GLN A 141 -17.21 -19.53 16.60
C GLN A 141 -16.94 -19.83 15.12
N PRO A 142 -17.29 -18.93 14.20
CA PRO A 142 -16.93 -19.07 12.80
C PRO A 142 -15.41 -19.22 12.68
N PRO A 143 -14.91 -20.04 11.72
CA PRO A 143 -13.50 -20.31 11.56
C PRO A 143 -12.72 -18.99 11.48
N ALA A 144 -11.71 -18.87 12.33
CA ALA A 144 -10.84 -17.70 12.39
C ALA A 144 -10.32 -17.39 10.98
N ALA A 145 -10.39 -16.11 10.60
CA ALA A 145 -9.78 -15.60 9.38
C ALA A 145 -8.31 -16.07 9.30
N PRO A 146 -7.78 -16.37 8.10
CA PRO A 146 -6.39 -16.81 7.95
C PRO A 146 -5.46 -15.87 8.70
N ALA A 147 -4.60 -16.45 9.54
CA ALA A 147 -3.76 -15.73 10.50
C ALA A 147 -3.20 -14.43 9.89
N GLY A 148 -3.74 -13.29 10.33
CA GLY A 148 -3.21 -11.99 9.97
C GLY A 148 -1.76 -11.88 10.45
N PHE A 149 -0.91 -11.26 9.63
CA PHE A 149 0.50 -11.01 9.98
C PHE A 149 0.61 -10.37 11.37
N ASN A 150 1.46 -10.92 12.24
CA ASN A 150 1.64 -10.38 13.58
C ASN A 150 2.48 -9.09 13.47
N PRO A 151 2.04 -7.96 14.05
CA PRO A 151 2.84 -6.75 14.14
C PRO A 151 4.26 -6.95 14.69
N ALA A 152 4.49 -7.98 15.51
CA ALA A 152 5.80 -8.35 16.04
C ALA A 152 6.77 -8.87 14.97
N ASP A 153 6.26 -9.32 13.82
CA ASP A 153 7.09 -9.87 12.75
C ASP A 153 7.85 -8.76 12.01
N PHE A 154 7.52 -7.48 12.18
CA PHE A 154 8.17 -6.39 11.45
C PHE A 154 9.42 -5.88 12.20
N PRO A 155 10.56 -5.72 11.50
CA PRO A 155 11.79 -5.24 12.14
C PRO A 155 11.68 -3.78 12.59
N ASP A 156 10.84 -2.96 11.95
CA ASP A 156 10.56 -1.56 12.32
C ASP A 156 11.83 -0.70 12.51
N GLY A 157 12.91 -1.06 11.82
CA GLY A 157 14.23 -0.48 11.97
C GLY A 157 15.34 -1.43 11.49
N GLY A 158 16.57 -1.14 11.91
CA GLY A 158 17.77 -1.84 11.46
C GLY A 158 18.43 -1.21 10.23
N ARG A 159 19.70 -1.55 9.99
CA ARG A 159 20.51 -0.95 8.93
C ARG A 159 19.87 -1.14 7.55
N GLU A 160 19.41 -2.35 7.25
CA GLU A 160 18.80 -2.63 5.95
C GLU A 160 17.50 -1.84 5.73
N ALA A 161 16.60 -1.80 6.72
CA ALA A 161 15.35 -1.06 6.60
C ALA A 161 15.58 0.45 6.36
N TRP A 162 16.55 1.05 7.05
CA TRP A 162 16.90 2.46 6.84
C TRP A 162 17.64 2.71 5.53
N LEU A 163 18.42 1.75 5.03
CA LEU A 163 19.00 1.82 3.68
C LEU A 163 17.90 1.79 2.62
N VAL A 164 16.83 1.01 2.80
CA VAL A 164 15.67 1.03 1.90
C VAL A 164 14.98 2.40 1.92
N VAL A 165 14.82 3.02 3.08
CA VAL A 165 14.27 4.38 3.20
C VAL A 165 15.16 5.40 2.49
N PHE A 166 16.48 5.32 2.67
CA PHE A 166 17.44 6.19 1.98
C PHE A 166 17.42 5.98 0.45
N GLY A 167 17.40 4.74 -0.01
CA GLY A 167 17.26 4.42 -1.42
C GLY A 167 15.96 4.97 -2.01
N GLY A 168 14.85 4.82 -1.28
CA GLY A 168 13.56 5.39 -1.66
C GLY A 168 13.57 6.93 -1.66
N PHE A 169 14.26 7.57 -0.73
CA PHE A 169 14.44 9.02 -0.71
C PHE A 169 15.12 9.53 -1.98
N LEU A 170 16.21 8.90 -2.40
CA LEU A 170 16.90 9.25 -3.65
C LEU A 170 16.02 9.02 -4.89
N ALA A 171 15.28 7.91 -4.91
CA ALA A 171 14.32 7.58 -5.96
C ALA A 171 13.21 8.63 -6.10
N LEU A 172 12.68 9.12 -4.98
CA LEU A 172 11.66 10.17 -4.97
C LEU A 172 12.23 11.56 -5.26
N PHE A 173 13.48 11.83 -4.85
CA PHE A 173 14.20 13.03 -5.25
C PHE A 173 14.28 13.15 -6.77
N CYS A 174 14.59 12.06 -7.46
CA CYS A 174 14.63 12.06 -8.92
C CYS A 174 13.23 12.11 -9.54
N SER A 175 12.33 11.17 -9.19
CA SER A 175 11.01 11.02 -9.82
C SER A 175 10.09 12.23 -9.62
N PHE A 176 9.49 12.37 -8.45
CA PHE A 176 8.58 13.47 -8.16
C PHE A 176 9.30 14.81 -8.01
N GLY A 177 10.61 14.83 -7.73
CA GLY A 177 11.38 16.07 -7.80
C GLY A 177 11.39 16.67 -9.22
N LEU A 178 11.57 15.85 -10.25
CA LEU A 178 11.48 16.33 -11.65
C LEU A 178 10.06 16.76 -12.02
N VAL A 179 9.03 16.10 -11.48
CA VAL A 179 7.62 16.52 -11.65
C VAL A 179 7.40 17.94 -11.12
N ASN A 180 8.12 18.37 -10.07
CA ASN A 180 8.05 19.75 -9.59
C ASN A 180 8.73 20.77 -10.53
N CYS A 181 9.45 20.31 -11.56
CA CYS A 181 10.08 21.18 -12.56
C CYS A 181 9.17 21.47 -13.78
N ILE A 182 7.87 21.13 -13.72
CA ILE A 182 6.92 21.29 -14.84
C ILE A 182 6.96 22.71 -15.43
N GLY A 183 7.02 23.75 -14.58
CA GLY A 183 7.07 25.13 -15.04
C GLY A 183 8.29 25.42 -15.94
N VAL A 184 9.45 24.88 -15.61
CA VAL A 184 10.69 25.07 -16.39
C VAL A 184 10.59 24.39 -17.75
N PHE A 185 10.04 23.16 -17.80
CA PHE A 185 9.80 22.45 -19.06
C PHE A 185 8.75 23.16 -19.92
N GLN A 186 7.63 23.56 -19.32
CA GLN A 186 6.54 24.28 -19.99
C GLN A 186 7.05 25.57 -20.62
N GLN A 187 7.78 26.39 -19.86
CA GLN A 187 8.34 27.64 -20.34
C GLN A 187 9.28 27.42 -21.53
N TYR A 188 10.23 26.49 -21.41
CA TYR A 188 11.15 26.18 -22.50
C TYR A 188 10.42 25.72 -23.77
N TYR A 189 9.37 24.90 -23.64
CA TYR A 189 8.60 24.43 -24.79
C TYR A 189 7.82 25.53 -25.49
N VAL A 190 7.14 26.39 -24.73
CA VAL A 190 6.35 27.51 -25.27
C VAL A 190 7.25 28.58 -25.90
N GLU A 191 8.37 28.91 -25.27
CA GLU A 191 9.29 29.94 -25.78
C GLU A 191 10.22 29.43 -26.90
N GLY A 192 10.41 28.12 -26.99
CA GLY A 192 11.37 27.49 -27.89
C GLY A 192 10.71 26.61 -28.95
N PRO A 193 10.91 25.28 -28.90
CA PRO A 193 10.60 24.39 -30.02
C PRO A 193 9.11 24.26 -30.35
N LEU A 194 8.20 24.62 -29.45
CA LEU A 194 6.75 24.48 -29.63
C LEU A 194 6.04 25.84 -29.62
N SER A 195 6.72 26.93 -29.97
CA SER A 195 6.16 28.30 -30.00
C SER A 195 4.93 28.45 -30.89
N ASP A 196 4.77 27.59 -31.90
CA ASP A 196 3.63 27.58 -32.81
C ASP A 196 2.36 26.95 -32.20
N TYR A 197 2.49 26.29 -31.04
CA TYR A 197 1.38 25.64 -30.33
C TYR A 197 0.82 26.56 -29.24
N SER A 198 -0.46 26.42 -28.93
CA SER A 198 -1.05 27.11 -27.78
C SER A 198 -0.47 26.58 -26.47
N GLU A 199 -0.34 27.43 -25.45
CA GLU A 199 0.14 27.03 -24.11
C GLU A 199 -0.68 25.87 -23.54
N SER A 200 -2.00 25.88 -23.78
CA SER A 200 -2.91 24.80 -23.41
C SER A 200 -2.54 23.47 -24.08
N ALA A 201 -2.22 23.48 -25.38
CA ALA A 201 -1.76 22.27 -26.07
C ALA A 201 -0.44 21.77 -25.47
N VAL A 202 0.53 22.65 -25.24
CA VAL A 202 1.84 22.29 -24.66
C VAL A 202 1.70 21.71 -23.24
N SER A 203 0.74 22.21 -22.46
CA SER A 203 0.48 21.76 -21.07
C SER A 203 0.04 20.29 -20.94
N TRP A 204 -0.40 19.66 -22.04
CA TRP A 204 -0.69 18.22 -22.06
C TRP A 204 0.55 17.36 -21.83
N ILE A 205 1.73 17.80 -22.24
CA ILE A 205 2.98 17.05 -22.06
C ILE A 205 3.30 16.82 -20.57
N PRO A 206 3.45 17.87 -19.73
CA PRO A 206 3.68 17.69 -18.30
C PRO A 206 2.48 17.06 -17.58
N SER A 207 1.25 17.34 -18.00
CA SER A 207 0.05 16.72 -17.41
C SER A 207 0.03 15.21 -17.63
N LEU A 208 0.37 14.75 -18.84
CA LEU A 208 0.51 13.34 -19.16
C LEU A 208 1.64 12.70 -18.35
N HIS A 209 2.77 13.38 -18.17
CA HIS A 209 3.86 12.91 -17.32
C HIS A 209 3.38 12.63 -15.88
N VAL A 210 2.65 13.56 -15.25
CA VAL A 210 2.08 13.37 -13.90
C VAL A 210 1.11 12.19 -13.87
N PHE A 211 0.22 12.13 -14.85
CA PHE A 211 -0.77 11.06 -14.96
C PHE A 211 -0.11 9.68 -15.13
N VAL A 212 0.89 9.55 -15.99
CA VAL A 212 1.57 8.27 -16.22
C VAL A 212 2.41 7.89 -15.00
N VAL A 213 3.12 8.82 -14.35
CA VAL A 213 3.88 8.56 -13.11
C VAL A 213 2.97 8.01 -12.01
N THR A 214 1.78 8.59 -11.85
CA THR A 214 0.88 8.26 -10.75
C THR A 214 -0.05 7.09 -11.10
N GLY A 215 -0.64 7.11 -12.30
CA GLY A 215 -1.65 6.15 -12.77
C GLY A 215 -1.09 4.78 -13.12
N SER A 216 0.12 4.70 -13.68
CA SER A 216 0.72 3.40 -13.99
C SER A 216 1.13 2.59 -12.76
N ASN A 217 1.01 3.15 -11.54
CA ASN A 217 1.22 2.42 -10.28
C ASN A 217 0.28 1.22 -10.11
N ALA A 218 -0.91 1.22 -10.74
CA ALA A 218 -1.78 0.04 -10.77
C ALA A 218 -1.06 -1.17 -11.39
N ILE A 219 -0.34 -0.95 -12.49
CA ILE A 219 0.44 -1.98 -13.19
C ILE A 219 1.72 -2.30 -12.40
N MET A 220 2.47 -1.27 -12.01
CA MET A 220 3.75 -1.44 -11.32
C MET A 220 3.57 -2.12 -9.95
N GLY A 221 2.48 -1.84 -9.25
CA GLY A 221 2.14 -2.46 -7.97
C GLY A 221 1.95 -3.96 -8.07
N ARG A 222 1.27 -4.44 -9.12
CA ARG A 222 1.13 -5.88 -9.38
C ARG A 222 2.47 -6.53 -9.74
N LEU A 223 3.25 -5.87 -10.60
CA LEU A 223 4.59 -6.33 -10.96
C LEU A 223 5.45 -6.45 -9.70
N PHE A 224 5.38 -5.48 -8.78
CA PHE A 224 6.05 -5.52 -7.50
C PHE A 224 5.60 -6.71 -6.66
N ASP A 225 4.29 -6.94 -6.50
CA ASP A 225 3.76 -8.07 -5.71
C ASP A 225 4.20 -9.43 -6.30
N SER A 226 4.35 -9.51 -7.64
CA SER A 226 4.68 -10.77 -8.35
C SER A 226 6.18 -11.07 -8.42
N TYR A 227 6.99 -10.05 -8.71
CA TYR A 227 8.42 -10.20 -9.05
C TYR A 227 9.37 -9.50 -8.05
N GLY A 228 8.84 -8.71 -7.12
CA GLY A 228 9.61 -7.88 -6.22
C GLY A 228 10.29 -6.69 -6.89
N PRO A 229 11.04 -5.87 -6.13
CA PRO A 229 11.55 -4.58 -6.60
C PRO A 229 12.76 -4.67 -7.53
N ARG A 230 13.60 -5.72 -7.42
CA ARG A 230 14.96 -5.71 -8.00
C ARG A 230 14.98 -5.46 -9.50
N TRP A 231 14.24 -6.26 -10.27
CA TRP A 231 14.24 -6.14 -11.74
C TRP A 231 13.47 -4.91 -12.21
N ILE A 232 12.39 -4.56 -11.51
CA ILE A 232 11.58 -3.38 -11.83
C ILE A 232 12.38 -2.08 -11.62
N LEU A 233 13.21 -2.01 -10.58
CA LEU A 233 14.10 -0.87 -10.32
C LEU A 233 15.20 -0.75 -11.37
N ILE A 234 15.85 -1.85 -11.75
CA ILE A 234 16.92 -1.83 -12.75
C ILE A 234 16.36 -1.37 -14.10
N ILE A 235 15.28 -2.00 -14.56
CA ILE A 235 14.64 -1.65 -15.84
C ILE A 235 14.08 -0.23 -15.77
N GLY A 236 13.40 0.12 -14.66
CA GLY A 236 12.83 1.44 -14.43
C GLY A 236 13.88 2.54 -14.46
N THR A 237 15.05 2.32 -13.85
CA THR A 237 16.18 3.26 -13.85
C THR A 237 16.71 3.48 -15.27
N ILE A 238 16.91 2.40 -16.03
CA ILE A 238 17.39 2.49 -17.43
C ILE A 238 16.37 3.25 -18.29
N VAL A 239 15.09 2.89 -18.20
CA VAL A 239 14.00 3.54 -18.93
C VAL A 239 13.87 5.02 -18.54
N TYR A 240 14.05 5.33 -17.25
CA TYR A 240 13.94 6.70 -16.75
C TYR A 240 15.08 7.58 -17.28
N SER A 241 16.33 7.12 -17.17
CA SER A 241 17.48 7.83 -17.73
C SER A 241 17.40 7.92 -19.26
N PHE A 242 16.98 6.86 -19.94
CA PHE A 242 16.76 6.89 -21.39
C PHE A 242 15.71 7.93 -21.79
N GLY A 243 14.58 8.01 -21.06
CA GLY A 243 13.56 9.03 -21.25
C GLY A 243 14.14 10.45 -21.20
N LEU A 244 14.98 10.76 -20.20
CA LEU A 244 15.67 12.07 -20.12
C LEU A 244 16.57 12.32 -21.32
N MET A 245 17.36 11.33 -21.73
CA MET A 245 18.27 11.48 -22.87
C MET A 245 17.49 11.75 -24.17
N VAL A 246 16.38 11.04 -24.40
CA VAL A 246 15.53 11.27 -25.58
C VAL A 246 14.82 12.62 -25.48
N THR A 247 14.30 13.02 -24.31
CA THR A 247 13.70 14.35 -24.11
C THR A 247 14.68 15.47 -24.42
N SER A 248 15.98 15.29 -24.13
CA SER A 248 17.02 16.27 -24.48
C SER A 248 17.25 16.46 -25.99
N LEU A 249 16.79 15.51 -26.82
CA LEU A 249 16.93 15.50 -28.28
C LEU A 249 15.63 15.88 -28.99
N SER A 250 14.51 15.92 -28.26
CA SER A 250 13.19 16.21 -28.82
C SER A 250 13.09 17.67 -29.28
N SER A 251 12.44 17.86 -30.43
CA SER A 251 12.12 19.16 -31.02
C SER A 251 10.67 19.29 -31.47
N GLN A 252 9.95 18.17 -31.60
CA GLN A 252 8.56 18.15 -32.06
C GLN A 252 7.59 17.77 -30.94
N TYR A 253 6.35 18.26 -31.02
CA TYR A 253 5.32 18.05 -30.00
C TYR A 253 5.14 16.55 -29.63
N TYR A 254 5.00 15.68 -30.64
CA TYR A 254 4.83 14.24 -30.40
C TYR A 254 6.08 13.58 -29.76
N GLN A 255 7.28 14.10 -30.02
CA GLN A 255 8.52 13.58 -29.45
C GLN A 255 8.58 13.88 -27.94
N PHE A 256 8.14 15.07 -27.52
CA PHE A 256 8.01 15.39 -26.09
C PHE A 256 6.94 14.56 -25.39
N ILE A 257 5.78 14.33 -26.04
CA ILE A 257 4.73 13.44 -25.53
C ILE A 257 5.27 12.02 -25.29
N LEU A 258 5.96 11.43 -26.28
CA LEU A 258 6.51 10.08 -26.18
C LEU A 258 7.65 10.00 -25.16
N SER A 259 8.62 10.92 -25.23
CA SER A 259 9.81 10.87 -24.39
C SER A 259 9.53 11.24 -22.93
N GLN A 260 8.91 12.40 -22.68
CA GLN A 260 8.67 12.90 -21.33
C GLN A 260 7.34 12.38 -20.77
N GLY A 261 6.26 12.48 -21.55
CA GLY A 261 4.92 12.11 -21.10
C GLY A 261 4.76 10.62 -20.82
N ILE A 262 5.44 9.76 -21.58
CA ILE A 262 5.27 8.30 -21.51
C ILE A 262 6.54 7.61 -21.01
N VAL A 263 7.65 7.64 -21.76
CA VAL A 263 8.84 6.80 -21.46
C VAL A 263 9.47 7.19 -20.13
N LEU A 264 9.80 8.47 -19.97
CA LEU A 264 10.32 9.03 -18.73
C LEU A 264 9.38 8.75 -17.56
N ALA A 265 8.08 8.98 -17.76
CA ALA A 265 7.06 8.81 -16.74
C ALA A 265 6.91 7.35 -16.26
N LEU A 266 6.99 6.38 -17.17
CA LEU A 266 6.96 4.94 -16.85
C LEU A 266 8.17 4.52 -16.02
N GLY A 267 9.37 5.02 -16.37
CA GLY A 267 10.58 4.79 -15.59
C GLY A 267 10.48 5.36 -14.18
N ALA A 268 10.02 6.61 -14.06
CA ALA A 268 9.77 7.26 -12.77
C ALA A 268 8.72 6.51 -11.92
N SER A 269 7.64 6.05 -12.54
CA SER A 269 6.60 5.25 -11.87
C SER A 269 7.15 3.95 -11.30
N ALA A 270 7.92 3.19 -12.09
CA ALA A 270 8.54 1.94 -11.65
C ALA A 270 9.43 2.15 -10.42
N VAL A 271 10.25 3.21 -10.45
CA VAL A 271 11.15 3.59 -9.34
C VAL A 271 10.38 4.02 -8.09
N PHE A 272 9.37 4.88 -8.25
CA PHE A 272 8.51 5.34 -7.16
C PHE A 272 7.72 4.21 -6.50
N ASN A 273 7.14 3.32 -7.32
CA ASN A 273 6.34 2.20 -6.85
C ASN A 273 7.18 1.24 -6.00
N CYS A 274 8.35 0.85 -6.52
CA CYS A 274 9.25 -0.07 -5.84
C CYS A 274 9.78 0.51 -4.53
N ALA A 275 10.14 1.80 -4.49
CA ALA A 275 10.54 2.48 -3.28
C ALA A 275 9.44 2.43 -2.22
N THR A 276 8.23 2.89 -2.59
CA THR A 276 7.09 3.00 -1.66
C THR A 276 6.68 1.65 -1.10
N ASN A 277 6.47 0.65 -1.96
CA ASN A 277 6.00 -0.66 -1.51
C ASN A 277 7.09 -1.41 -0.73
N SER A 278 8.37 -1.25 -1.07
CA SER A 278 9.45 -1.86 -0.29
C SER A 278 9.47 -1.32 1.14
N VAL A 279 9.41 -0.01 1.36
CA VAL A 279 9.39 0.58 2.71
C VAL A 279 8.23 0.03 3.54
N ILE A 280 7.05 -0.15 2.94
CA ILE A 280 5.88 -0.70 3.61
C ILE A 280 6.13 -2.12 4.14
N THR A 281 6.93 -2.95 3.44
CA THR A 281 7.25 -4.32 3.89
C THR A 281 8.20 -4.38 5.09
N TRP A 282 8.96 -3.32 5.36
CA TRP A 282 9.94 -3.29 6.47
C TRP A 282 9.38 -2.69 7.76
N PHE A 283 8.44 -1.76 7.65
CA PHE A 283 7.93 -1.00 8.79
C PHE A 283 6.44 -1.28 9.02
N PHE A 284 6.06 -1.49 10.27
CA PHE A 284 4.67 -1.60 10.70
C PHE A 284 4.31 -0.53 11.73
N ARG A 285 5.05 -0.40 12.85
CA ARG A 285 4.82 0.61 13.89
C ARG A 285 5.34 2.00 13.48
N ARG A 286 6.44 2.08 12.75
CA ARG A 286 7.06 3.35 12.29
C ARG A 286 6.83 3.63 10.80
N ARG A 287 5.80 2.99 10.21
CA ARG A 287 5.56 2.98 8.77
C ARG A 287 5.30 4.38 8.22
N ALA A 288 4.47 5.18 8.88
CA ALA A 288 4.16 6.52 8.38
C ALA A 288 5.37 7.46 8.49
N THR A 289 6.18 7.32 9.54
CA THR A 289 7.44 8.07 9.70
C THR A 289 8.44 7.69 8.60
N ALA A 290 8.64 6.39 8.35
CA ALA A 290 9.56 5.92 7.33
C ALA A 290 9.16 6.37 5.92
N LEU A 291 7.85 6.29 5.60
CA LEU A 291 7.30 6.83 4.36
C LEU A 291 7.43 8.35 4.30
N GLY A 292 7.20 9.07 5.40
CA GLY A 292 7.39 10.52 5.49
C GLY A 292 8.82 10.95 5.17
N ILE A 293 9.82 10.27 5.75
CA ILE A 293 11.24 10.51 5.44
C ILE A 293 11.51 10.22 3.98
N MET A 294 11.12 9.04 3.46
CA MET A 294 11.30 8.67 2.06
C MET A 294 10.68 9.71 1.10
N VAL A 295 9.42 10.08 1.33
CA VAL A 295 8.68 11.03 0.48
C VAL A 295 9.23 12.44 0.59
N SER A 296 9.89 12.83 1.68
CA SER A 296 10.55 14.14 1.77
C SER A 296 11.61 14.36 0.68
N GLY A 297 12.17 13.29 0.10
CA GLY A 297 13.09 13.34 -1.03
C GLY A 297 12.53 14.09 -2.23
N SER A 298 11.25 13.89 -2.59
CA SER A 298 10.65 14.60 -3.71
C SER A 298 10.45 16.11 -3.46
N SER A 299 10.33 16.52 -2.20
CA SER A 299 10.25 17.95 -1.85
C SER A 299 11.62 18.59 -1.95
N LEU A 300 12.67 17.91 -1.47
CA LEU A 300 14.03 18.38 -1.66
C LEU A 300 14.37 18.48 -3.15
N GLY A 301 13.97 17.50 -3.95
CA GLY A 301 14.09 17.54 -5.42
C GLY A 301 13.33 18.73 -6.02
N GLY A 302 12.11 19.00 -5.55
CA GLY A 302 11.32 20.17 -5.98
C GLY A 302 11.88 21.53 -5.57
N VAL A 303 12.81 21.58 -4.61
CA VAL A 303 13.57 22.80 -4.29
C VAL A 303 14.84 22.89 -5.15
N VAL A 304 15.63 21.80 -5.19
CA VAL A 304 16.96 21.80 -5.80
C VAL A 304 16.90 21.82 -7.33
N LEU A 305 16.05 20.99 -7.94
CA LEU A 305 16.07 20.75 -9.39
C LEU A 305 15.60 21.96 -10.20
N PRO A 306 14.51 22.68 -9.86
CA PRO A 306 14.12 23.88 -10.61
C PRO A 306 15.20 24.97 -10.57
N ILE A 307 15.80 25.22 -9.41
CA ILE A 307 16.89 26.20 -9.24
C ILE A 307 18.11 25.78 -10.07
N MET A 308 18.47 24.50 -10.04
CA MET A 308 19.58 23.97 -10.83
C MET A 308 19.31 24.13 -12.33
N MET A 309 18.08 23.84 -12.80
CA MET A 309 17.72 24.03 -14.21
C MET A 309 17.71 25.50 -14.61
N ASP A 310 17.15 26.40 -13.80
CA ASP A 310 17.15 27.85 -14.02
C ASP A 310 18.56 28.41 -14.21
N LYS A 311 19.53 27.92 -13.42
CA LYS A 311 20.94 28.37 -13.53
C LYS A 311 21.71 27.71 -14.67
N LEU A 312 21.41 26.45 -15.00
CA LEU A 312 22.14 25.69 -16.04
C LEU A 312 21.64 25.98 -17.45
N ILE A 313 20.33 26.16 -17.65
CA ILE A 313 19.75 26.38 -18.99
C ILE A 313 20.41 27.57 -19.70
N PRO A 314 20.61 28.74 -19.07
CA PRO A 314 21.29 29.88 -19.72
C PRO A 314 22.77 29.63 -20.03
N GLN A 315 23.44 28.76 -19.27
CA GLN A 315 24.89 28.53 -19.39
C GLN A 315 25.25 27.45 -20.42
N ILE A 316 24.51 26.34 -20.42
CA ILE A 316 24.83 25.15 -21.25
C ILE A 316 23.69 24.74 -22.18
N GLY A 317 22.56 25.46 -22.14
CA GLY A 317 21.36 25.15 -22.91
C GLY A 317 20.51 24.05 -22.29
N PHE A 318 19.24 23.99 -22.70
CA PHE A 318 18.29 22.99 -22.23
C PHE A 318 18.72 21.54 -22.53
N PRO A 319 19.17 21.18 -23.76
CA PRO A 319 19.57 19.80 -24.04
C PRO A 319 20.64 19.25 -23.09
N TRP A 320 21.71 20.01 -22.83
CA TRP A 320 22.77 19.57 -21.92
C TRP A 320 22.35 19.61 -20.45
N THR A 321 21.48 20.53 -20.07
CA THR A 321 20.88 20.54 -18.72
C THR A 321 20.10 19.24 -18.46
N VAL A 322 19.24 18.83 -19.39
CA VAL A 322 18.46 17.58 -19.28
C VAL A 322 19.35 16.33 -19.31
N ARG A 323 20.44 16.32 -20.10
CA ARG A 323 21.43 15.23 -20.05
C ARG A 323 22.16 15.15 -18.71
N THR A 324 22.53 16.30 -18.15
CA THR A 324 23.16 16.39 -16.83
C THR A 324 22.23 15.79 -15.77
N LEU A 325 20.94 16.12 -15.78
CA LEU A 325 19.92 15.47 -14.96
C LEU A 325 19.88 13.96 -15.19
N GLY A 326 19.91 13.52 -16.45
CA GLY A 326 19.93 12.11 -16.83
C GLY A 326 21.09 11.33 -16.20
N PHE A 327 22.30 11.90 -16.19
CA PHE A 327 23.47 11.28 -15.54
C PHE A 327 23.36 11.28 -14.02
N ILE A 328 22.93 12.38 -13.40
CA ILE A 328 22.69 12.46 -11.95
C ILE A 328 21.67 11.40 -11.54
N PHE A 329 20.56 11.30 -12.26
CA PHE A 329 19.48 10.37 -11.95
C PHE A 329 19.89 8.92 -12.16
N LEU A 330 20.72 8.64 -13.17
CA LEU A 330 21.29 7.30 -13.37
C LEU A 330 22.10 6.85 -12.15
N VAL A 331 22.93 7.74 -11.60
CA VAL A 331 23.73 7.45 -10.39
C VAL A 331 22.83 7.29 -9.17
N LEU A 332 21.94 8.24 -8.90
CA LEU A 332 21.08 8.23 -7.72
C LEU A 332 20.11 7.05 -7.73
N CYS A 333 19.41 6.80 -8.84
CA CYS A 333 18.53 5.64 -9.00
C CYS A 333 19.32 4.31 -9.07
N GLY A 334 20.58 4.33 -9.51
CA GLY A 334 21.50 3.20 -9.39
C GLY A 334 21.77 2.83 -7.93
N ILE A 335 22.04 3.83 -7.08
CA ILE A 335 22.16 3.64 -5.62
C ILE A 335 20.83 3.14 -5.05
N SER A 336 19.69 3.71 -5.45
CA SER A 336 18.36 3.24 -5.06
C SER A 336 18.15 1.76 -5.44
N SER A 337 18.60 1.34 -6.62
CA SER A 337 18.44 -0.03 -7.11
C SER A 337 19.23 -1.05 -6.29
N ILE A 338 20.35 -0.64 -5.69
CA ILE A 338 21.18 -1.49 -4.82
C ILE A 338 20.65 -1.51 -3.38
N THR A 339 20.12 -0.38 -2.91
CA THR A 339 19.72 -0.19 -1.51
C THR A 339 18.30 -0.65 -1.22
N ILE A 340 17.37 -0.50 -2.18
CA ILE A 340 15.97 -0.91 -2.03
C ILE A 340 15.84 -2.43 -2.18
N LYS A 341 15.28 -3.06 -1.16
CA LYS A 341 14.96 -4.49 -1.11
C LYS A 341 13.57 -4.69 -0.54
N SER A 342 12.82 -5.67 -1.06
CA SER A 342 11.60 -6.15 -0.41
C SER A 342 11.98 -7.17 0.65
N ARG A 343 11.36 -7.08 1.82
CA ARG A 343 11.50 -8.11 2.86
C ARG A 343 10.77 -9.39 2.50
N LEU A 344 9.63 -9.26 1.82
CA LEU A 344 8.77 -10.39 1.49
C LEU A 344 9.27 -11.08 0.22
N PRO A 345 9.31 -12.43 0.20
CA PRO A 345 9.66 -13.17 -1.01
C PRO A 345 8.59 -12.94 -2.08
N PRO A 346 8.97 -12.66 -3.34
CA PRO A 346 8.04 -12.52 -4.44
C PRO A 346 7.23 -13.81 -4.63
N ARG A 347 5.95 -13.69 -4.93
CA ARG A 347 5.08 -14.83 -5.28
C ARG A 347 4.48 -14.55 -6.66
N PRO A 348 5.00 -15.17 -7.73
CA PRO A 348 4.45 -15.00 -9.06
C PRO A 348 2.97 -15.41 -9.06
N LYS A 349 2.09 -14.47 -9.40
CA LYS A 349 0.64 -14.72 -9.51
C LYS A 349 0.19 -14.54 -10.97
N PRO A 350 -0.63 -15.45 -11.52
CA PRO A 350 -1.17 -15.31 -12.88
C PRO A 350 -2.04 -14.05 -13.04
N LEU A 351 -2.17 -13.60 -14.29
CA LEU A 351 -2.99 -12.51 -14.83
C LEU A 351 -4.48 -12.51 -14.44
N HIS A 352 -4.91 -12.16 -13.23
CA HIS A 352 -6.35 -12.11 -12.90
C HIS A 352 -6.85 -10.67 -12.70
N ILE A 353 -7.83 -10.28 -13.52
CA ILE A 353 -8.53 -8.98 -13.41
C ILE A 353 -9.26 -8.88 -12.06
N SER A 354 -9.69 -10.01 -11.49
CA SER A 354 -10.30 -10.07 -10.17
C SER A 354 -9.42 -9.47 -9.07
N ASP A 355 -8.10 -9.48 -9.19
CA ASP A 355 -7.20 -8.93 -8.17
C ASP A 355 -7.33 -7.40 -8.05
N TYR A 356 -7.69 -6.74 -9.15
CA TYR A 356 -7.93 -5.28 -9.18
C TYR A 356 -9.34 -4.91 -8.73
N VAL A 357 -10.31 -5.80 -8.93
CA VAL A 357 -11.73 -5.53 -8.67
C VAL A 357 -12.16 -6.04 -7.28
N SER A 358 -11.55 -7.12 -6.79
CA SER A 358 -11.87 -7.73 -5.50
C SER A 358 -11.77 -6.76 -4.32
N PRO A 359 -10.77 -5.85 -4.24
CA PRO A 359 -10.71 -4.85 -3.18
C PRO A 359 -11.96 -3.96 -3.10
N PHE A 360 -12.66 -3.73 -4.22
CA PHE A 360 -13.91 -2.96 -4.23
C PHE A 360 -15.11 -3.70 -3.61
N LYS A 361 -14.96 -4.95 -3.21
CA LYS A 361 -15.95 -5.64 -2.35
C LYS A 361 -15.86 -5.18 -0.89
N GLU A 362 -14.75 -4.56 -0.50
CA GLU A 362 -14.54 -4.07 0.87
C GLU A 362 -14.93 -2.60 0.98
N ILE A 363 -15.95 -2.31 1.78
CA ILE A 363 -16.44 -0.92 1.97
C ILE A 363 -15.34 0.04 2.45
N LYS A 364 -14.44 -0.43 3.33
CA LYS A 364 -13.28 0.34 3.83
C LYS A 364 -12.33 0.76 2.71
N PHE A 365 -12.14 -0.09 1.70
CA PHE A 365 -11.28 0.22 0.55
C PHE A 365 -11.95 1.26 -0.35
N ILE A 366 -13.24 1.06 -0.67
CA ILE A 366 -14.02 2.01 -1.50
C ILE A 366 -13.96 3.42 -0.91
N ILE A 367 -14.25 3.57 0.39
CA ILE A 367 -14.29 4.89 1.02
C ILE A 367 -12.92 5.58 0.95
N VAL A 368 -11.83 4.84 1.18
CA VAL A 368 -10.48 5.41 1.11
C VAL A 368 -10.09 5.79 -0.32
N VAL A 369 -10.48 5.01 -1.33
CA VAL A 369 -10.26 5.37 -2.74
C VAL A 369 -11.00 6.64 -3.12
N ILE A 370 -12.28 6.76 -2.75
CA ILE A 370 -13.09 7.97 -3.01
C ILE A 370 -12.52 9.17 -2.24
N ALA A 371 -12.13 8.99 -0.97
CA ALA A 371 -11.50 10.05 -0.18
C ALA A 371 -10.21 10.56 -0.84
N SER A 372 -9.37 9.64 -1.32
CA SER A 372 -8.10 9.95 -1.96
C SER A 372 -8.30 10.66 -3.30
N PHE A 373 -9.32 10.28 -4.08
CA PHE A 373 -9.73 10.99 -5.28
C PHE A 373 -10.04 12.46 -4.98
N PHE A 374 -10.93 12.74 -4.01
CA PHE A 374 -11.32 14.11 -3.67
C PHE A 374 -10.16 14.94 -3.11
N LEU A 375 -9.28 14.34 -2.31
CA LEU A 375 -8.07 15.03 -1.86
C LEU A 375 -7.19 15.42 -3.05
N PHE A 376 -6.89 14.49 -3.96
CA PHE A 376 -6.02 14.75 -5.11
C PHE A 376 -6.64 15.66 -6.16
N TRP A 377 -7.98 15.75 -6.20
CA TRP A 377 -8.70 16.66 -7.08
C TRP A 377 -8.43 18.13 -6.74
N GLY A 378 -8.31 18.44 -5.44
CA GLY A 378 -7.93 19.78 -4.95
C GLY A 378 -6.42 19.97 -4.74
N LEU A 379 -5.67 18.91 -4.38
CA LEU A 379 -4.30 19.01 -3.88
C LEU A 379 -3.34 19.78 -4.81
N PHE A 380 -3.42 19.56 -6.13
CA PHE A 380 -2.49 20.14 -7.10
C PHE A 380 -2.87 21.57 -7.53
N LEU A 381 -4.09 22.03 -7.25
CA LEU A 381 -4.53 23.36 -7.68
C LEU A 381 -3.71 24.49 -7.07
N PRO A 382 -3.38 24.48 -5.77
CA PRO A 382 -2.48 25.48 -5.19
C PRO A 382 -1.06 25.42 -5.77
N PHE A 383 -0.54 24.23 -6.09
CA PHE A 383 0.79 24.13 -6.71
C PHE A 383 0.83 24.81 -8.09
N ASN A 384 -0.27 24.73 -8.85
CA ASN A 384 -0.35 25.25 -10.21
C ASN A 384 -0.77 26.73 -10.28
N TYR A 385 -1.79 27.12 -9.51
CA TYR A 385 -2.46 28.42 -9.66
C TYR A 385 -2.00 29.48 -8.66
N LEU A 386 -1.31 29.10 -7.58
CA LEU A 386 -0.83 30.09 -6.59
C LEU A 386 0.20 31.04 -7.20
N ILE A 387 1.06 30.55 -8.10
CA ILE A 387 2.05 31.36 -8.82
C ILE A 387 1.34 32.32 -9.77
N LEU A 388 0.38 31.83 -10.57
CA LEU A 388 -0.39 32.65 -11.51
C LEU A 388 -1.14 33.77 -10.80
N GLN A 389 -1.82 33.43 -9.71
CA GLN A 389 -2.51 34.42 -8.90
C GLN A 389 -1.56 35.42 -8.24
N ALA A 390 -0.40 34.98 -7.74
CA ALA A 390 0.58 35.88 -7.15
C ALA A 390 1.10 36.90 -8.17
N THR A 391 1.36 36.46 -9.40
CA THR A 391 1.72 37.35 -10.52
C THR A 391 0.61 38.35 -10.80
N ASP A 392 -0.65 37.90 -10.91
CA ASP A 392 -1.80 38.78 -11.16
C ASP A 392 -2.09 39.76 -10.01
N ALA A 393 -1.77 39.37 -8.77
CA ALA A 393 -1.87 40.22 -7.59
C ALA A 393 -0.73 41.25 -7.48
N GLY A 394 0.24 41.25 -8.42
CA GLY A 394 1.35 42.19 -8.45
C GLY A 394 2.45 41.88 -7.43
N VAL A 395 2.62 40.62 -7.02
CA VAL A 395 3.78 40.19 -6.23
C VAL A 395 5.07 40.45 -7.01
N ASP A 396 6.12 40.87 -6.31
CA ASP A 396 7.45 41.14 -6.90
C ASP A 396 7.89 39.99 -7.83
N PRO A 397 8.20 40.27 -9.11
CA PRO A 397 8.67 39.26 -10.07
C PRO A 397 9.91 38.50 -9.62
N ASN A 398 10.74 39.07 -8.75
CA ASN A 398 11.89 38.38 -8.16
C ASN A 398 11.49 37.34 -7.11
N LEU A 399 10.29 37.47 -6.52
CA LEU A 399 9.78 36.61 -5.46
C LEU A 399 8.85 35.51 -6.01
N VAL A 400 8.10 35.77 -7.07
CA VAL A 400 7.17 34.81 -7.71
C VAL A 400 7.81 33.43 -7.98
N PRO A 401 9.03 33.33 -8.54
CA PRO A 401 9.69 32.04 -8.77
C PRO A 401 10.00 31.24 -7.49
N TYR A 402 10.09 31.90 -6.34
CA TYR A 402 10.38 31.26 -5.05
C TYR A 402 9.14 30.74 -4.32
N ILE A 403 7.91 31.08 -4.75
CA ILE A 403 6.68 30.61 -4.10
C ILE A 403 6.60 29.08 -4.07
N LEU A 404 6.90 28.42 -5.20
CA LEU A 404 6.87 26.96 -5.30
C LEU A 404 8.04 26.29 -4.54
N PRO A 405 9.30 26.79 -4.63
CA PRO A 405 10.37 26.35 -3.73
C PRO A 405 10.04 26.49 -2.25
N ILE A 406 9.42 27.60 -1.80
CA ILE A 406 8.99 27.80 -0.41
C ILE A 406 7.97 26.72 -0.04
N LEU A 407 6.93 26.52 -0.86
CA LEU A 407 5.91 25.49 -0.64
C LEU A 407 6.55 24.10 -0.51
N ASN A 408 7.46 23.73 -1.42
CA ASN A 408 8.17 22.45 -1.38
C ASN A 408 9.09 22.34 -0.16
N ALA A 409 9.79 23.40 0.23
CA ALA A 409 10.65 23.43 1.41
C ALA A 409 9.84 23.16 2.69
N LEU A 410 8.66 23.78 2.85
CA LEU A 410 7.78 23.55 4.00
C LEU A 410 7.07 22.19 3.93
N SER A 411 6.97 21.59 2.75
CA SER A 411 6.48 20.22 2.58
C SER A 411 7.44 19.16 3.13
N ILE A 412 8.74 19.46 3.30
CA ILE A 412 9.71 18.54 3.94
C ILE A 412 9.30 18.21 5.39
N PRO A 413 9.22 19.18 6.32
CA PRO A 413 8.72 18.88 7.67
C PRO A 413 7.25 18.43 7.65
N GLY A 414 6.46 18.91 6.68
CA GLY A 414 5.09 18.47 6.44
C GLY A 414 4.95 16.97 6.10
N ARG A 415 5.97 16.35 5.50
CA ARG A 415 5.96 14.90 5.22
C ARG A 415 6.42 14.07 6.42
N ILE A 416 7.37 14.60 7.19
CA ILE A 416 8.01 13.85 8.28
C ILE A 416 7.18 13.93 9.57
N LEU A 417 6.77 15.13 9.99
CA LEU A 417 6.12 15.35 11.29
C LEU A 417 4.72 14.71 11.36
N PRO A 418 3.80 14.92 10.40
CA PRO A 418 2.54 14.17 10.35
C PRO A 418 2.72 12.66 10.26
N GLY A 419 3.75 12.15 9.58
CA GLY A 419 4.06 10.72 9.59
C GLY A 419 4.39 10.20 11.00
N PHE A 420 5.24 10.93 11.71
CA PHE A 420 5.61 10.63 13.10
C PHE A 420 4.43 10.74 14.08
N VAL A 421 3.62 11.79 13.95
CA VAL A 421 2.39 11.97 14.73
C VAL A 421 1.39 10.86 14.39
N GLY A 422 1.25 10.49 13.13
CA GLY A 422 0.38 9.41 12.64
C GLY A 422 0.71 8.06 13.25
N ASP A 423 1.99 7.72 13.35
CA ASP A 423 2.39 6.48 14.01
C ASP A 423 2.08 6.48 15.53
N ARG A 424 1.88 7.64 16.18
CA ARG A 424 1.59 7.76 17.63
C ARG A 424 0.14 8.01 17.99
N LEU A 425 -0.55 8.86 17.25
CA LEU A 425 -1.94 9.30 17.50
C LEU A 425 -2.96 8.59 16.59
N GLY A 426 -2.48 7.86 15.58
CA GLY A 426 -3.30 7.20 14.56
C GLY A 426 -3.09 7.87 13.20
N ARG A 427 -2.89 7.05 12.18
CA ARG A 427 -2.62 7.50 10.80
C ARG A 427 -3.85 8.15 10.19
N TYR A 428 -5.03 7.58 10.42
CA TYR A 428 -6.29 8.15 9.96
C TYR A 428 -6.61 9.43 10.73
N ASN A 429 -6.42 9.46 12.05
CA ASN A 429 -6.65 10.66 12.86
C ASN A 429 -5.77 11.83 12.38
N THR A 430 -4.50 11.53 12.07
CA THR A 430 -3.57 12.54 11.57
C THR A 430 -3.90 12.95 10.14
N MET A 431 -4.26 12.01 9.26
CA MET A 431 -4.72 12.29 7.89
C MET A 431 -5.91 13.26 7.90
N ILE A 432 -6.94 12.98 8.72
CA ILE A 432 -8.11 13.85 8.88
C ILE A 432 -7.70 15.27 9.29
N PHE A 433 -6.83 15.39 10.29
CA PHE A 433 -6.38 16.69 10.77
C PHE A 433 -5.69 17.51 9.67
N ILE A 434 -4.73 16.92 8.96
CA ILE A 434 -3.98 17.65 7.93
C ILE A 434 -4.80 17.92 6.67
N SER A 435 -5.75 17.06 6.31
CA SER A 435 -6.65 17.30 5.18
C SER A 435 -7.65 18.39 5.50
N ALA A 436 -8.20 18.39 6.73
CA ALA A 436 -9.05 19.47 7.22
C ALA A 436 -8.28 20.79 7.27
N LEU A 437 -7.05 20.78 7.81
CA LEU A 437 -6.19 21.96 7.83
C LEU A 437 -5.99 22.52 6.43
N SER A 438 -5.64 21.67 5.45
CA SER A 438 -5.42 22.10 4.05
C SER A 438 -6.67 22.73 3.41
N GLY A 439 -7.85 22.13 3.63
CA GLY A 439 -9.12 22.67 3.13
C GLY A 439 -9.51 23.98 3.83
N ILE A 440 -9.37 24.04 5.16
CA ILE A 440 -9.72 25.23 5.95
C ILE A 440 -8.81 26.40 5.60
N ILE A 441 -7.48 26.23 5.55
CA ILE A 441 -6.56 27.34 5.23
C ILE A 441 -6.75 27.81 3.78
N THR A 442 -7.13 26.92 2.87
CA THR A 442 -7.49 27.30 1.50
C THR A 442 -8.66 28.28 1.52
N LEU A 443 -9.72 27.99 2.28
CA LEU A 443 -10.89 28.88 2.33
C LEU A 443 -10.66 30.12 3.21
N ALA A 444 -9.96 29.96 4.33
CA ALA A 444 -9.84 30.98 5.37
C ALA A 444 -8.64 31.92 5.20
N LEU A 445 -7.60 31.51 4.46
CA LEU A 445 -6.39 32.31 4.25
C LEU A 445 -6.18 32.65 2.78
N TRP A 446 -6.30 31.68 1.87
CA TRP A 446 -6.03 31.93 0.45
C TRP A 446 -7.06 32.88 -0.18
N ILE A 447 -8.36 32.67 0.09
CA ILE A 447 -9.44 33.52 -0.42
C ILE A 447 -9.27 34.99 0.04
N PRO A 448 -9.32 35.32 1.35
CA PRO A 448 -9.22 36.71 1.78
C PRO A 448 -7.83 37.32 1.57
N GLY A 449 -6.78 36.48 1.54
CA GLY A 449 -5.40 36.89 1.32
C GLY A 449 -4.98 37.04 -0.14
N SER A 450 -5.90 36.86 -1.08
CA SER A 450 -5.63 36.78 -2.54
C SER A 450 -4.82 37.94 -3.13
N ASN A 451 -4.85 39.13 -2.51
CA ASN A 451 -4.17 40.33 -2.98
C ASN A 451 -3.01 40.77 -2.07
N SER A 452 -2.61 39.95 -1.09
CA SER A 452 -1.55 40.27 -0.14
C SER A 452 -0.37 39.32 -0.32
N THR A 453 0.80 39.87 -0.66
CA THR A 453 2.05 39.09 -0.79
C THR A 453 2.31 38.26 0.46
N ALA A 454 2.17 38.86 1.65
CA ALA A 454 2.39 38.16 2.91
C ALA A 454 1.41 36.99 3.10
N ALA A 455 0.12 37.19 2.82
CA ALA A 455 -0.88 36.15 2.97
C ALA A 455 -0.68 34.99 1.97
N ILE A 456 -0.29 35.29 0.73
CA ILE A 456 0.05 34.29 -0.30
C ILE A 456 1.24 33.43 0.16
N LEU A 457 2.30 34.05 0.69
CA LEU A 457 3.47 33.33 1.19
C LEU A 457 3.14 32.47 2.41
N VAL A 458 2.41 33.02 3.38
CA VAL A 458 1.99 32.28 4.59
C VAL A 458 1.08 31.12 4.22
N TYR A 459 0.16 31.32 3.28
CA TYR A 459 -0.67 30.24 2.73
C TYR A 459 0.20 29.16 2.07
N GLY A 460 1.12 29.53 1.18
CA GLY A 460 2.04 28.60 0.54
C GLY A 460 2.86 27.78 1.55
N ALA A 461 3.30 28.41 2.64
CA ALA A 461 4.03 27.75 3.72
C ALA A 461 3.17 26.73 4.48
N ILE A 462 1.99 27.12 4.95
CA ILE A 462 1.11 26.23 5.72
C ILE A 462 0.55 25.12 4.83
N PHE A 463 0.16 25.45 3.60
CA PHE A 463 -0.31 24.48 2.62
C PHE A 463 0.80 23.52 2.21
N GLY A 464 2.04 23.98 2.04
CA GLY A 464 3.19 23.12 1.82
C GLY A 464 3.34 22.07 2.93
N PHE A 465 3.25 22.50 4.19
CA PHE A 465 3.28 21.61 5.35
C PHE A 465 2.11 20.60 5.35
N SER A 466 0.87 21.07 5.20
CA SER A 466 -0.30 20.20 5.31
C SER A 466 -0.46 19.25 4.12
N SER A 467 -0.20 19.71 2.89
CA SER A 467 -0.20 18.88 1.68
C SER A 467 0.89 17.81 1.70
N GLY A 468 2.07 18.13 2.26
CA GLY A 468 3.15 17.17 2.45
C GLY A 468 2.69 15.96 3.28
N GLY A 469 1.96 16.23 4.36
CA GLY A 469 1.44 15.17 5.23
C GLY A 469 0.50 14.23 4.47
N ILE A 470 -0.36 14.77 3.60
CA ILE A 470 -1.38 14.01 2.87
C ILE A 470 -0.70 12.97 1.97
N ILE A 471 0.32 13.41 1.23
CA ILE A 471 1.07 12.54 0.31
C ILE A 471 1.78 11.42 1.07
N SER A 472 2.38 11.72 2.23
CA SER A 472 3.11 10.72 3.04
C SER A 472 2.23 9.71 3.77
N LEU A 473 1.06 10.14 4.27
CA LEU A 473 0.15 9.29 5.04
C LEU A 473 -0.73 8.42 4.16
N LEU A 474 -1.00 8.82 2.92
CA LEU A 474 -1.84 8.07 1.98
C LEU A 474 -1.45 6.58 1.84
N PRO A 475 -0.21 6.23 1.46
CA PRO A 475 0.22 4.83 1.38
C PRO A 475 0.19 4.15 2.75
N ALA A 476 0.42 4.88 3.84
CA ALA A 476 0.40 4.32 5.19
C ALA A 476 -1.02 3.93 5.66
N CYS A 477 -2.03 4.75 5.35
CA CYS A 477 -3.44 4.46 5.58
C CYS A 477 -3.90 3.26 4.73
N MET A 478 -3.57 3.27 3.43
CA MET A 478 -3.88 2.13 2.54
C MET A 478 -3.27 0.83 3.05
N ALA A 479 -2.05 0.90 3.58
CA ALA A 479 -1.34 -0.22 4.15
C ALA A 479 -1.94 -0.78 5.45
N GLN A 480 -2.79 -0.04 6.16
CA GLN A 480 -3.46 -0.53 7.39
C GLN A 480 -4.68 -1.39 7.08
N ILE A 481 -5.34 -1.15 5.95
CA ILE A 481 -6.57 -1.86 5.58
C ILE A 481 -6.33 -3.00 4.58
N SER A 482 -5.08 -3.18 4.15
CA SER A 482 -4.65 -4.09 3.09
C SER A 482 -3.81 -5.24 3.63
N ASP A 483 -3.94 -6.43 3.03
CA ASP A 483 -2.95 -7.49 3.22
C ASP A 483 -1.60 -7.04 2.64
N ILE A 484 -0.52 -7.30 3.37
CA ILE A 484 0.84 -6.94 2.98
C ILE A 484 1.28 -7.59 1.66
N ARG A 485 0.66 -8.72 1.27
CA ARG A 485 0.95 -9.47 0.02
C ARG A 485 0.29 -8.89 -1.22
N GLU A 486 -0.68 -7.99 -1.05
CA GLU A 486 -1.44 -7.36 -2.13
C GLU A 486 -1.32 -5.84 -2.08
N ILE A 487 -0.33 -5.37 -1.30
CA ILE A 487 -0.20 -3.96 -0.97
C ILE A 487 0.19 -3.14 -2.18
N GLY A 488 1.02 -3.69 -3.08
CA GLY A 488 1.40 -3.04 -4.32
C GLY A 488 0.18 -2.82 -5.19
N THR A 489 -0.62 -3.86 -5.40
CA THR A 489 -1.85 -3.82 -6.20
C THR A 489 -2.87 -2.84 -5.60
N ARG A 490 -3.17 -2.94 -4.31
CA ARG A 490 -4.17 -2.08 -3.62
C ARG A 490 -3.73 -0.61 -3.59
N ASN A 491 -2.46 -0.35 -3.28
CA ASN A 491 -1.91 1.01 -3.34
C ASN A 491 -1.89 1.55 -4.78
N GLY A 492 -1.56 0.71 -5.75
CA GLY A 492 -1.56 1.06 -7.17
C GLY A 492 -2.94 1.45 -7.70
N VAL A 493 -3.98 0.69 -7.36
CA VAL A 493 -5.38 1.02 -7.70
C VAL A 493 -5.78 2.35 -7.06
N ASN A 494 -5.48 2.56 -5.78
CA ASN A 494 -5.80 3.82 -5.11
C ASN A 494 -5.13 5.03 -5.79
N LEU A 495 -3.84 4.90 -6.12
CA LEU A 495 -3.09 5.94 -6.82
C LEU A 495 -3.59 6.18 -8.24
N PHE A 496 -4.12 5.16 -8.92
CA PHE A 496 -4.77 5.34 -10.23
C PHE A 496 -5.98 6.26 -10.16
N PHE A 497 -6.90 6.03 -9.22
CA PHE A 497 -8.05 6.93 -9.03
C PHE A 497 -7.62 8.31 -8.56
N ALA A 498 -6.63 8.40 -7.66
CA ALA A 498 -6.05 9.69 -7.26
C ALA A 498 -5.44 10.45 -8.46
N ALA A 499 -4.80 9.75 -9.40
CA ALA A 499 -4.25 10.32 -10.63
C ALA A 499 -5.33 10.88 -11.55
N VAL A 500 -6.49 10.22 -11.65
CA VAL A 500 -7.65 10.73 -12.39
C VAL A 500 -8.16 12.05 -11.77
N GLY A 501 -8.22 12.10 -10.43
CA GLY A 501 -8.50 13.34 -9.70
C GLY A 501 -7.50 14.44 -10.06
N ALA A 502 -6.20 14.18 -9.92
CA ALA A 502 -5.15 15.15 -10.26
C ALA A 502 -5.20 15.63 -11.72
N LEU A 503 -5.42 14.71 -12.67
CA LEU A 503 -5.49 14.99 -14.11
C LEU A 503 -6.67 15.88 -14.46
N THR A 504 -7.85 15.59 -13.92
CA THR A 504 -9.08 16.34 -14.21
C THR A 504 -9.20 17.63 -13.39
N GLY A 505 -8.57 17.69 -12.21
CA GLY A 505 -8.62 18.84 -11.31
C GLY A 505 -8.09 20.11 -11.94
N SER A 506 -6.91 20.05 -12.58
CA SER A 506 -6.27 21.25 -13.15
C SER A 506 -7.08 21.90 -14.28
N PRO A 507 -7.53 21.18 -15.33
CA PRO A 507 -8.38 21.77 -16.37
C PRO A 507 -9.70 22.33 -15.84
N ILE A 508 -10.36 21.63 -14.92
CA ILE A 508 -11.60 22.10 -14.28
C ILE A 508 -11.32 23.38 -13.48
N GLY A 509 -10.25 23.39 -12.71
CA GLY A 509 -9.80 24.57 -11.96
C GLY A 509 -9.54 25.77 -12.87
N GLY A 510 -8.86 25.55 -13.99
CA GLY A 510 -8.62 26.57 -15.01
C GLY A 510 -9.91 27.14 -15.59
N ALA A 511 -10.86 26.27 -15.96
CA ALA A 511 -12.17 26.70 -16.45
C ALA A 511 -12.96 27.50 -15.41
N ILE A 512 -12.86 27.14 -14.13
CA ILE A 512 -13.51 27.88 -13.03
C ILE A 512 -12.83 29.23 -12.79
N SER A 513 -11.50 29.34 -12.98
CA SER A 513 -10.74 30.56 -12.71
C SER A 513 -11.02 31.73 -13.67
N ASN A 514 -11.71 31.49 -14.79
CA ASN A 514 -12.19 32.48 -15.75
C ASN A 514 -11.19 33.64 -16.04
N GLY A 515 -9.93 33.29 -16.34
CA GLY A 515 -8.90 34.22 -16.81
C GLY A 515 -8.11 34.94 -15.71
N LYS A 516 -8.76 35.47 -14.66
CA LYS A 516 -8.11 36.11 -13.47
C LYS A 516 -8.97 36.07 -12.19
N HIS A 517 -10.07 35.32 -12.18
CA HIS A 517 -11.02 35.24 -11.07
C HIS A 517 -10.85 33.92 -10.30
N TYR A 518 -9.88 33.90 -9.39
CA TYR A 518 -9.47 32.69 -8.68
C TYR A 518 -10.45 32.20 -7.60
N LEU A 519 -11.46 33.00 -7.21
CA LEU A 519 -12.39 32.67 -6.11
C LEU A 519 -13.06 31.30 -6.28
N GLY A 520 -13.61 31.02 -7.48
CA GLY A 520 -14.28 29.74 -7.73
C GLY A 520 -13.31 28.56 -7.61
N LEU A 521 -12.07 28.72 -8.10
CA LEU A 521 -11.01 27.72 -8.02
C LEU A 521 -10.60 27.48 -6.56
N GLN A 522 -10.47 28.53 -5.76
CA GLN A 522 -10.13 28.44 -4.34
C GLN A 522 -11.25 27.74 -3.55
N ILE A 523 -12.52 28.08 -3.81
CA ILE A 523 -13.68 27.42 -3.20
C ILE A 523 -13.71 25.95 -3.56
N PHE A 524 -13.56 25.63 -4.85
CA PHE A 524 -13.52 24.26 -5.35
C PHE A 524 -12.39 23.45 -4.69
N THR A 525 -11.18 24.03 -4.61
CA THR A 525 -10.02 23.42 -3.94
C THR A 525 -10.32 23.11 -2.48
N GLY A 526 -10.80 24.11 -1.73
CA GLY A 526 -11.06 23.95 -0.30
C GLY A 526 -12.15 22.93 0.00
N ILE A 527 -13.28 23.00 -0.72
CA ILE A 527 -14.42 22.11 -0.53
C ILE A 527 -14.07 20.66 -0.88
N THR A 528 -13.37 20.42 -1.99
CA THR A 528 -12.99 19.05 -2.38
C THR A 528 -12.02 18.43 -1.38
N MET A 529 -11.07 19.19 -0.84
CA MET A 529 -10.19 18.72 0.24
C MET A 529 -10.95 18.45 1.55
N LEU A 530 -11.91 19.30 1.92
CA LEU A 530 -12.77 19.07 3.09
C LEU A 530 -13.65 17.84 2.92
N LEU A 531 -14.18 17.60 1.71
CA LEU A 531 -14.95 16.41 1.40
C LEU A 531 -14.09 15.14 1.51
N GLY A 532 -12.85 15.18 0.99
CA GLY A 532 -11.88 14.09 1.20
C GLY A 532 -11.60 13.85 2.69
N SER A 533 -11.44 14.92 3.47
CA SER A 533 -11.26 14.83 4.92
C SER A 533 -12.46 14.19 5.62
N LEU A 534 -13.69 14.58 5.26
CA LEU A 534 -14.92 14.00 5.79
C LEU A 534 -15.02 12.51 5.46
N LEU A 535 -14.67 12.11 4.24
CA LEU A 535 -14.65 10.70 3.86
C LEU A 535 -13.58 9.90 4.63
N TYR A 536 -12.45 10.51 5.01
CA TYR A 536 -11.49 9.88 5.93
C TYR A 536 -12.06 9.73 7.35
N VAL A 537 -12.91 10.66 7.82
CA VAL A 537 -13.67 10.49 9.08
C VAL A 537 -14.62 9.29 8.97
N VAL A 538 -15.32 9.16 7.84
CA VAL A 538 -16.19 8.00 7.58
C VAL A 538 -15.38 6.70 7.54
N ALA A 539 -14.26 6.66 6.81
CA ALA A 539 -13.38 5.49 6.74
C ALA A 539 -12.89 5.07 8.13
N ARG A 540 -12.44 6.03 8.93
CA ARG A 540 -12.01 5.80 10.31
C ARG A 540 -13.16 5.28 11.18
N THR A 541 -14.36 5.82 11.04
CA THR A 541 -15.56 5.36 11.77
C THR A 541 -15.96 3.94 11.37
N VAL A 542 -15.81 3.58 10.10
CA VAL A 542 -16.06 2.20 9.62
C VAL A 542 -15.01 1.22 10.18
N LEU A 543 -13.78 1.65 10.40
CA LEU A 543 -12.70 0.78 10.90
C LEU A 543 -12.79 0.48 12.40
N VAL A 544 -13.19 1.44 13.24
CA VAL A 544 -13.17 1.30 14.72
C VAL A 544 -14.43 1.75 15.44
N GLY A 545 -15.48 2.10 14.69
CA GLY A 545 -16.70 2.70 15.24
C GLY A 545 -16.55 4.20 15.58
N PRO A 546 -17.61 4.81 16.14
CA PRO A 546 -17.67 6.26 16.38
C PRO A 546 -16.83 6.73 17.59
N LYS A 547 -16.30 5.83 18.40
CA LYS A 547 -15.53 6.18 19.61
C LYS A 547 -14.13 6.69 19.26
N SER A 548 -13.55 7.51 20.13
CA SER A 548 -12.15 7.92 20.00
C SER A 548 -11.24 6.70 20.16
N ALA A 549 -10.46 6.40 19.13
CA ALA A 549 -9.56 5.27 19.02
C ALA A 549 -8.41 5.66 18.10
N ARG A 550 -7.25 5.07 18.37
CA ARG A 550 -6.02 5.25 17.60
C ARG A 550 -6.08 4.33 16.39
N VAL A 551 -6.26 4.92 15.21
CA VAL A 551 -6.31 4.23 13.91
C VAL A 551 -5.28 4.83 12.99
#